data_AF-A0A7J4HPC1-F1
#
_entry.id   AF-A0A7J4HPC1-F1
#
_cell.length_a   1.000
_cell.length_b   1.000
_cell.length_c   1.000
_cell.angle_alpha   90.00
_cell.angle_beta   90.00
_cell.angle_gamma   90.00
#
_symmetry.space_group_name_H-M   'P 1'
#
loop_
_entity.id
_entity.type
_entity.pdbx_description
1 polymer ?
#
loop_
_entity_poly.entity_id
_entity_poly.type
_entity_poly.pdbx_seq_one_letter_code
_entity_poly.pdbx_strand_id
1 'polypeptide(L)' 'MNLYKIFGIIGLTLLIIGILVKSEKREMRNKIYIIGGAFLLLYSLYIRDTIFIFLQIIFIFVSIYDLHKMKN' A
#
# COMPACT_ATOMS: atom_id res chain seq x y z
N MET A 1 17.55 13.72 6.69
CA MET A 1 16.75 12.90 5.75
C MET A 1 15.37 13.55 5.65
N ASN A 2 14.85 13.85 4.46
CA ASN A 2 13.52 14.49 4.34
C ASN A 2 12.42 13.55 4.84
N LEU A 3 11.50 14.07 5.65
CA LEU A 3 10.37 13.33 6.23
C LEU A 3 9.59 12.52 5.17
N TYR A 4 9.43 13.07 3.96
CA TYR A 4 8.80 12.39 2.83
C TYR A 4 9.53 11.13 2.37
N LYS A 5 10.87 11.14 2.37
CA LYS A 5 11.65 9.93 2.03
C LYS A 5 11.44 8.83 3.07
N ILE A 6 11.24 9.18 4.34
CA ILE A 6 10.91 8.22 5.40
C ILE A 6 9.56 7.57 5.12
N PHE A 7 8.54 8.34 4.75
CA PHE A 7 7.24 7.79 4.34
C PHE A 7 7.36 6.85 3.14
N GLY A 8 8.18 7.21 2.13
CA GLY A 8 8.47 6.34 0.99
C GLY A 8 9.10 5.01 1.40
N ILE A 9 10.12 5.04 2.26
CA ILE A 9 10.80 3.83 2.76
C ILE A 9 9.84 2.96 3.58
N ILE A 10 9.06 3.57 4.48
CA ILE A 10 8.07 2.85 5.30
C ILE A 10 6.99 2.23 4.41
N GLY A 11 6.45 2.98 3.45
CA GLY A 11 5.43 2.50 2.53
C GLY A 11 5.92 1.33 1.68
N LEU A 12 7.14 1.43 1.13
CA LEU A 12 7.77 0.35 0.36
C LEU A 12 8.01 -0.89 1.21
N THR A 13 8.53 -0.71 2.43
CA THR A 13 8.77 -1.82 3.36
C THR A 13 7.47 -2.53 3.71
N LEU A 14 6.39 -1.77 3.98
CA LEU A 14 5.07 -2.34 4.24
C LEU A 14 4.52 -3.11 3.03
N LEU A 15 4.67 -2.60 1.81
CA LEU A 15 4.24 -3.36 0.62
C LEU A 15 4.99 -4.68 0.47
N ILE A 16 6.31 -4.66 0.66
CA ILE A 16 7.13 -5.89 0.61
C ILE A 16 6.68 -6.88 1.69
N ILE A 17 6.45 -6.41 2.92
CA ILE A 17 5.94 -7.25 4.01
C ILE A 17 4.58 -7.85 3.59
N GLY A 18 3.67 -7.03 3.05
CA GLY A 18 2.37 -7.50 2.57
C GLY A 18 2.48 -8.61 1.51
N ILE A 19 3.43 -8.51 0.58
CA ILE A 19 3.72 -9.56 -0.42
C ILE A 19 4.19 -10.86 0.24
N LEU A 20 4.99 -10.75 1.31
CA LEU A 20 5.52 -11.90 2.05
C LEU A 20 4.50 -12.52 3.01
N VAL A 21 3.40 -11.83 3.35
CA VAL A 21 2.35 -12.41 4.18
C VAL A 21 1.63 -13.53 3.40
N LYS A 22 1.68 -14.74 3.98
CA LYS A 22 1.00 -15.93 3.44
C LYS A 22 -0.48 -15.67 3.18
N SER A 23 -0.99 -16.29 2.11
CA SER A 23 -2.39 -16.22 1.66
C SER A 23 -3.43 -16.72 2.68
N GLU A 24 -3.05 -17.32 3.80
CA GLU A 24 -3.97 -17.68 4.90
C GLU A 24 -4.34 -16.46 5.74
N LYS A 25 -3.47 -15.45 5.83
CA LYS A 25 -3.69 -14.20 6.58
C LYS A 25 -4.10 -13.05 5.65
N ARG A 26 -5.01 -13.32 4.71
CA ARG A 26 -5.43 -12.33 3.69
C ARG A 26 -5.93 -11.01 4.30
N GLU A 27 -6.66 -11.06 5.42
CA GLU A 27 -7.13 -9.85 6.09
C GLU A 27 -5.96 -8.95 6.54
N MET A 28 -4.94 -9.55 7.16
CA MET A 28 -3.74 -8.85 7.60
C MET A 28 -2.95 -8.32 6.40
N ARG A 29 -2.82 -9.13 5.33
CA ARG A 29 -2.18 -8.73 4.08
C ARG A 29 -2.86 -7.50 3.47
N ASN A 30 -4.18 -7.51 3.35
CA ASN A 30 -4.94 -6.41 2.73
C ASN A 30 -4.84 -5.14 3.57
N LYS A 31 -4.87 -5.24 4.91
CA LYS A 31 -4.61 -4.10 5.81
C LYS A 31 -3.21 -3.52 5.59
N ILE A 32 -2.18 -4.37 5.49
CA ILE A 32 -0.79 -3.95 5.23
C ILE A 32 -0.67 -3.28 3.86
N TYR A 33 -1.34 -3.80 2.83
CA TYR A 33 -1.36 -3.19 1.50
C TYR A 33 -2.03 -1.83 1.47
N ILE A 34 -3.15 -1.66 2.18
CA ILE A 34 -3.83 -0.36 2.26
C ILE A 34 -2.94 0.66 2.96
N ILE A 35 -2.35 0.30 4.10
CA ILE A 35 -1.50 1.21 4.88
C ILE A 35 -0.20 1.52 4.13
N GLY A 36 0.47 0.50 3.59
CA GLY A 36 1.69 0.64 2.81
C GLY A 36 1.48 1.46 1.53
N GLY A 37 0.40 1.18 0.80
CA GLY A 37 -0.01 1.92 -0.38
C GLY A 37 -0.33 3.38 -0.07
N ALA A 38 -0.99 3.69 1.06
CA ALA A 38 -1.27 5.06 1.47
C ALA A 38 0.01 5.86 1.77
N PHE A 39 0.99 5.26 2.47
CA PHE A 39 2.29 5.90 2.70
C PHE A 39 3.08 6.13 1.41
N LEU A 40 3.07 5.15 0.51
CA LEU A 40 3.69 5.29 -0.80
C LEU A 40 2.98 6.31 -1.67
N LEU A 41 1.66 6.39 -1.64
CA LEU A 41 0.88 7.39 -2.35
C LEU A 41 1.24 8.81 -1.91
N LEU A 42 1.36 9.04 -0.59
CA LEU A 42 1.83 10.33 -0.05
C LEU A 42 3.23 10.69 -0.55
N TYR A 43 4.13 9.70 -0.59
CA TYR A 43 5.46 9.90 -1.15
C TYR A 43 5.44 10.17 -2.67
N SER A 44 4.65 9.41 -3.43
CA SER A 44 4.49 9.55 -4.88
C SER A 44 3.88 10.90 -5.27
N LEU A 45 2.93 11.41 -4.47
CA LEU A 45 2.40 12.77 -4.60
C LEU A 45 3.48 13.83 -4.38
N TYR A 46 4.36 13.64 -3.39
CA TYR A 46 5.47 14.55 -3.11
C TYR A 46 6.48 14.61 -4.27
N ILE A 47 6.85 13.45 -4.84
CA ILE A 47 7.75 13.39 -6.00
C ILE A 47 7.03 13.69 -7.33
N ARG A 48 5.70 13.87 -7.31
CA ARG A 48 4.82 14.10 -8.48
C ARG A 48 4.90 12.99 -9.53
N ASP A 49 5.14 11.76 -9.10
CA ASP A 49 5.19 10.59 -10.00
C ASP A 49 3.78 10.09 -10.29
N THR A 50 3.28 10.48 -11.45
CA THR A 50 1.90 10.22 -11.86
C THR A 50 1.61 8.72 -12.02
N ILE A 51 2.56 7.95 -12.58
CA ILE A 51 2.37 6.51 -12.80
C ILE A 51 2.25 5.80 -11.46
N PHE A 52 3.16 6.12 -10.52
CA PHE A 52 3.13 5.51 -9.21
C PHE A 52 1.89 5.91 -8.40
N ILE A 53 1.44 7.17 -8.52
CA ILE A 53 0.19 7.64 -7.90
C ILE A 53 -1.00 6.79 -8.36
N PHE A 54 -1.19 6.65 -9.67
CA PHE A 54 -2.31 5.86 -10.21
C PHE A 54 -2.23 4.39 -9.79
N LEU A 55 -1.03 3.81 -9.84
CA LEU A 55 -0.82 2.43 -9.42
C LEU A 55 -1.20 2.24 -7.96
N GLN A 56 -0.78 3.15 -7.06
CA GLN A 56 -1.12 3.05 -5.65
C GLN A 56 -2.62 3.23 -5.39
N ILE A 57 -3.28 4.16 -6.09
CA ILE A 57 -4.73 4.33 -5.99
C ILE A 57 -5.46 3.04 -6.35
N ILE A 58 -5.16 2.46 -7.53
CA ILE A 58 -5.79 1.21 -7.99
C ILE A 58 -5.50 0.07 -7.01
N PHE A 59 -4.26 -0.04 -6.55
CA PHE A 59 -3.84 -1.09 -5.62
C PHE A 59 -4.56 -1.02 -4.27
N ILE A 60 -4.73 0.19 -3.73
CA ILE A 60 -5.51 0.43 -2.51
C ILE A 60 -6.98 0.05 -2.73
N PHE A 61 -7.59 0.48 -3.84
CA PHE A 61 -8.98 0.14 -4.15
C PHE A 61 -9.20 -1.37 -4.27
N VAL A 62 -8.33 -2.08 -4.98
CA VAL A 62 -8.39 -3.54 -5.10
C VAL A 62 -8.24 -4.21 -3.74
N SER A 63 -7.32 -3.72 -2.89
CA SER A 63 -7.12 -4.25 -1.54
C SER A 63 -8.34 -4.04 -0.63
N ILE A 64 -9.02 -2.89 -0.74
CA ILE A 64 -10.28 -2.61 -0.03
C ILE A 64 -11.39 -3.54 -0.52
N TYR A 65 -11.52 -3.71 -1.84
CA TYR A 65 -12.51 -4.60 -2.42
C TYR A 65 -12.31 -6.07 -1.99
N ASP A 66 -11.07 -6.56 -2.01
CA ASP A 66 -10.75 -7.92 -1.54
C ASP A 66 -11.04 -8.09 -0.05
N LEU A 67 -10.75 -7.06 0.76
CA LEU A 67 -11.08 -7.06 2.20
C LEU A 67 -12.60 -7.14 2.45
N HIS A 68 -13.42 -6.42 1.67
CA HIS A 68 -14.88 -6.49 1.77
C HIS A 68 -15.43 -7.84 1.29
N LYS A 69 -14.89 -8.38 0.19
CA LYS A 69 -15.30 -9.69 -0.35
C LYS A 69 -15.01 -10.85 0.59
N MET A 70 -13.99 -10.74 1.45
CA MET A 70 -13.70 -11.78 2.44
C MET A 70 -14.64 -11.79 3.64
N LYS A 71 -15.31 -10.68 3.91
CA LYS A 71 -16.17 -10.53 5.10
C LYS A 71 -17.64 -10.88 4.82
N ASN A 72 -18.03 -10.91 3.54
CA ASN A 72 -19.30 -11.44 3.05
C ASN A 72 -19.13 -12.88 2.56
#